data_AF-A0A7Y0PHJ3-F1
#
_entry.id   AF-A0A7Y0PHJ3-F1
#
_cell.length_a   1.000
_cell.length_b   1.000
_cell.length_c   1.000
_cell.angle_alpha   90.00
_cell.angle_beta   90.00
_cell.angle_gamma   90.00
#
_symmetry.space_group_name_H-M   'P 1'
#
loop_
_entity.id
_entity.type
_entity.pdbx_description
1 polymer ?
#
loop_
_entity_poly.entity_id
_entity_poly.type
_entity_poly.pdbx_seq_one_letter_code
_entity_poly.pdbx_strand_id
1 'polypeptide(L)'
;MGEEFDWTSTRIDDMYPNAYILAEIGRVAIAAARVDQELALVLVALKGSMSFEELLKKSSGDLIKTVKQKNTEFFEGEMHEYANRVLDAVRGILDSRHSVMHSIWSTEDRKTLLSAEALRTIRSQEELDTLIRERGAAAQWRTFHPKAQAPGPQTLEELGQIRRELEEARGGLTTLRFTLASALFAGKPPGARRVVSPQDL
;
A
#
# COMPACT_ATOMS: atom_id res chain seq x y z
N MET A 1 -0.52 -45.49 -21.42
CA MET A 1 0.64 -44.58 -21.57
C MET A 1 0.31 -43.35 -20.75
N GLY A 2 0.94 -43.20 -19.59
CA GLY A 2 0.76 -41.98 -18.80
C GLY A 2 1.54 -40.86 -19.46
N GLU A 3 0.92 -39.69 -19.63
CA GLU A 3 1.64 -38.49 -20.02
C GLU A 3 2.79 -38.27 -19.04
N GLU A 4 4.01 -38.19 -19.57
CA GLU A 4 5.20 -37.91 -18.78
C GLU A 4 5.09 -36.47 -18.27
N PHE A 5 5.24 -36.29 -16.96
CA PHE A 5 5.10 -34.99 -16.31
C PHE A 5 6.14 -34.00 -16.86
N ASP A 6 5.69 -32.91 -17.49
CA ASP A 6 6.54 -31.92 -18.13
C ASP A 6 7.19 -30.99 -17.10
N TRP A 7 8.44 -31.26 -16.77
CA TRP A 7 9.25 -30.46 -15.86
C TRP A 7 9.62 -29.08 -16.43
N THR A 8 9.56 -28.86 -17.75
CA THR A 8 10.03 -27.62 -18.38
C THR A 8 9.06 -26.45 -18.22
N SER A 9 7.78 -26.74 -17.94
CA SER A 9 6.75 -25.73 -17.63
C SER A 9 6.46 -25.55 -16.14
N THR A 10 7.24 -26.21 -15.26
CA THR A 10 6.92 -26.25 -13.83
C THR A 10 7.22 -24.95 -13.09
N ARG A 11 6.31 -24.56 -12.20
CA ARG A 11 6.39 -23.31 -11.41
C ARG A 11 7.18 -23.51 -10.12
N ILE A 12 8.31 -24.22 -10.17
CA ILE A 12 9.16 -24.50 -9.01
C ILE A 12 9.62 -23.20 -8.33
N ASP A 13 9.68 -22.11 -9.09
CA ASP A 13 10.04 -20.80 -8.59
C ASP A 13 8.94 -20.07 -7.80
N ASP A 14 7.74 -20.62 -7.68
CA ASP A 14 6.59 -20.00 -7.02
C ASP A 14 6.46 -20.40 -5.54
N MET A 15 7.58 -20.42 -4.84
CA MET A 15 7.57 -20.55 -3.39
C MET A 15 7.20 -19.22 -2.76
N TYR A 16 6.27 -19.25 -1.82
CA TYR A 16 5.81 -18.07 -1.09
C TYR A 16 5.81 -18.31 0.42
N PRO A 17 5.90 -17.25 1.24
CA PRO A 17 5.64 -17.35 2.67
C PRO A 17 4.23 -17.86 2.95
N ASN A 18 3.97 -18.19 4.23
CA ASN A 18 2.68 -18.74 4.62
C ASN A 18 1.50 -17.85 4.16
N ALA A 19 0.34 -18.49 3.96
CA ALA A 19 -0.83 -17.82 3.41
C ALA A 19 -1.31 -16.62 4.25
N TYR A 20 -1.08 -16.63 5.57
CA TYR A 20 -1.44 -15.50 6.43
C TYR A 20 -0.59 -14.27 6.14
N ILE A 21 0.73 -14.43 5.94
CA ILE A 21 1.65 -13.35 5.57
C ILE A 21 1.25 -12.77 4.22
N LEU A 22 1.01 -13.62 3.22
CA LEU A 22 0.56 -13.17 1.89
C LEU A 22 -0.77 -12.41 1.96
N ALA A 23 -1.73 -12.94 2.73
CA ALA A 23 -3.01 -12.28 2.93
C ALA A 23 -2.83 -10.91 3.59
N GLU A 24 -1.94 -10.78 4.57
CA GLU A 24 -1.70 -9.50 5.24
C GLU A 24 -0.99 -8.48 4.34
N ILE A 25 -0.03 -8.90 3.51
CA ILE A 25 0.56 -8.05 2.45
C ILE A 25 -0.53 -7.53 1.51
N GLY A 26 -1.45 -8.40 1.08
CA GLY A 26 -2.60 -8.02 0.25
C GLY A 26 -3.51 -7.00 0.95
N ARG A 27 -3.78 -7.17 2.25
CA ARG A 27 -4.57 -6.21 3.03
C ARG A 27 -3.86 -4.87 3.20
N VAL A 28 -2.54 -4.84 3.38
CA VAL A 28 -1.74 -3.61 3.39
C VAL A 28 -1.85 -2.88 2.05
N ALA A 29 -1.75 -3.60 0.93
CA ALA A 29 -1.89 -3.01 -0.40
C ALA A 29 -3.29 -2.38 -0.61
N ILE A 30 -4.34 -3.07 -0.18
CA ILE A 30 -5.72 -2.55 -0.24
C ILE A 30 -5.89 -1.32 0.67
N ALA A 31 -5.37 -1.35 1.89
CA ALA A 31 -5.45 -0.22 2.82
C ALA A 31 -4.76 1.03 2.24
N ALA A 32 -3.58 0.87 1.64
CA ALA A 32 -2.89 1.98 0.98
C ALA A 32 -3.64 2.52 -0.23
N ALA A 33 -4.24 1.67 -1.05
CA ALA A 33 -5.08 2.12 -2.17
C ALA A 33 -6.27 2.96 -1.68
N ARG A 34 -6.84 2.66 -0.51
CA ARG A 34 -7.89 3.48 0.10
C ARG A 34 -7.38 4.84 0.60
N VAL A 35 -6.13 4.92 1.05
CA VAL A 35 -5.48 6.20 1.39
C VAL A 35 -5.30 7.05 0.14
N ASP A 36 -4.82 6.46 -0.97
CA ASP A 36 -4.70 7.16 -2.26
C ASP A 36 -6.06 7.65 -2.77
N GLN A 37 -7.10 6.82 -2.63
CA GLN A 37 -8.47 7.19 -2.96
C GLN A 37 -8.94 8.40 -2.13
N GLU A 38 -8.66 8.41 -0.83
CA GLU A 38 -9.07 9.51 0.05
C GLU A 38 -8.28 10.81 -0.24
N LEU A 39 -6.99 10.72 -0.58
CA LEU A 39 -6.22 11.87 -1.08
C LEU A 39 -6.83 12.45 -2.36
N ALA A 40 -7.27 11.60 -3.29
CA ALA A 40 -7.99 12.05 -4.49
C ALA A 40 -9.33 12.72 -4.14
N LEU A 41 -10.08 12.20 -3.15
CA LEU A 41 -11.32 12.84 -2.68
C LEU A 41 -11.07 14.18 -1.98
N VAL A 42 -9.96 14.34 -1.26
CA VAL A 42 -9.53 15.65 -0.74
C VAL A 42 -9.34 16.63 -1.89
N LEU A 43 -8.66 16.23 -2.97
CA LEU A 43 -8.48 17.08 -4.15
C LEU A 43 -9.81 17.43 -4.83
N VAL A 44 -10.73 16.48 -4.96
CA VAL A 44 -12.08 16.76 -5.49
C VAL A 44 -12.81 17.79 -4.61
N ALA A 45 -12.72 17.65 -3.29
CA ALA A 45 -13.34 18.59 -2.36
C ALA A 45 -12.72 20.01 -2.44
N LEU A 46 -11.43 20.10 -2.76
CA LEU A 46 -10.72 21.34 -3.03
C LEU A 46 -10.84 21.82 -4.49
N LYS A 47 -11.76 21.23 -5.27
CA LYS A 47 -12.00 21.56 -6.69
C LYS A 47 -10.71 21.47 -7.52
N GLY A 48 -9.99 20.37 -7.37
CA GLY A 48 -8.86 20.01 -8.23
C GLY A 48 -9.26 20.03 -9.71
N SER A 49 -8.34 20.40 -10.59
CA SER A 49 -8.59 20.57 -12.03
C SER A 49 -8.76 19.27 -12.83
N MET A 50 -8.71 18.12 -12.16
CA MET A 50 -8.74 16.79 -12.76
C MET A 50 -9.93 16.01 -12.23
N SER A 51 -10.48 15.10 -13.04
CA SER A 51 -11.55 14.22 -12.60
C SER A 51 -11.05 13.26 -11.51
N PHE A 52 -11.97 12.68 -10.75
CA PHE A 52 -11.61 11.69 -9.74
C PHE A 52 -10.88 10.48 -10.36
N GLU A 53 -11.35 10.00 -11.51
CA GLU A 53 -10.75 8.90 -12.25
C GLU A 53 -9.34 9.22 -12.76
N GLU A 54 -9.08 10.47 -13.14
CA GLU A 54 -7.74 10.92 -13.51
C GLU A 54 -6.81 11.01 -12.30
N LEU A 55 -7.33 11.45 -11.15
CA LEU A 55 -6.57 11.51 -9.91
C LEU A 55 -6.16 10.11 -9.41
N LEU A 56 -7.01 9.09 -9.57
CA LEU A 56 -6.67 7.70 -9.20
C LEU A 56 -5.51 7.10 -10.00
N LYS A 57 -5.10 7.72 -11.11
CA LYS A 57 -3.93 7.29 -11.91
C LYS A 57 -2.63 7.91 -11.42
N LYS A 58 -2.68 8.87 -10.49
CA LYS A 58 -1.49 9.52 -9.95
C LYS A 58 -0.82 8.69 -8.86
N SER A 59 0.49 8.91 -8.70
CA SER A 59 1.21 8.36 -7.56
C SER A 59 0.77 9.04 -6.25
N SER A 60 0.91 8.34 -5.13
CA SER A 60 0.66 8.89 -3.79
C SER A 60 1.44 10.19 -3.54
N GLY A 61 2.70 10.24 -4.01
CA GLY A 61 3.55 11.42 -3.88
C GLY A 61 3.01 12.63 -4.66
N ASP A 62 2.52 12.41 -5.88
CA ASP A 62 1.91 13.46 -6.70
C ASP A 62 0.57 13.94 -6.12
N LEU A 63 -0.24 13.03 -5.58
CA LEU A 63 -1.48 13.36 -4.88
C LEU A 63 -1.18 14.27 -3.68
N ILE A 64 -0.27 13.86 -2.79
CA ILE A 64 0.13 14.66 -1.62
C ILE A 64 0.68 16.02 -2.04
N LYS A 65 1.57 16.06 -3.03
CA LYS A 65 2.13 17.32 -3.56
C LYS A 65 1.02 18.25 -4.05
N THR A 66 0.06 17.72 -4.80
CA THR A 66 -1.07 18.50 -5.34
C THR A 66 -1.97 19.00 -4.21
N VAL A 67 -2.25 18.18 -3.19
CA VAL A 67 -3.06 18.61 -2.03
C VAL A 67 -2.35 19.73 -1.28
N LYS A 68 -1.03 19.62 -1.05
CA LYS A 68 -0.24 20.68 -0.42
C LYS A 68 -0.28 21.98 -1.21
N GLN A 69 -0.17 21.92 -2.54
CA GLN A 69 -0.29 23.10 -3.39
C GLN A 69 -1.66 23.78 -3.23
N LYS A 70 -2.75 23.01 -3.27
CA LYS A 70 -4.10 23.53 -3.02
C LYS A 70 -4.28 24.04 -1.59
N ASN A 71 -3.64 23.42 -0.61
CA ASN A 71 -3.65 23.87 0.76
C ASN A 71 -3.00 25.26 0.91
N THR A 72 -1.89 25.52 0.21
CA THR A 72 -1.24 26.85 0.16
C THR A 72 -2.11 27.89 -0.57
N GLU A 73 -2.82 27.48 -1.62
CA GLU A 73 -3.70 28.36 -2.40
C GLU A 73 -4.90 28.84 -1.58
N PHE A 74 -5.54 27.95 -0.84
CA PHE A 74 -6.85 28.21 -0.24
C PHE A 74 -6.82 28.51 1.26
N PHE A 75 -5.78 28.10 1.99
CA PHE A 75 -5.77 28.20 3.45
C PHE A 75 -4.54 28.93 3.99
N GLU A 76 -4.65 29.42 5.22
CA GLU A 76 -3.61 30.09 5.97
C GLU A 76 -3.72 29.80 7.48
N GLY A 77 -2.73 30.27 8.24
CA GLY A 77 -2.67 30.09 9.70
C GLY A 77 -2.72 28.63 10.16
N GLU A 78 -3.36 28.40 11.30
CA GLU A 78 -3.43 27.08 11.95
C GLU A 78 -4.04 26.00 11.06
N MET A 79 -4.98 26.36 10.18
CA MET A 79 -5.61 25.42 9.25
C MET A 79 -4.63 24.90 8.21
N HIS A 80 -3.84 25.81 7.64
CA HIS A 80 -2.80 25.45 6.68
C HIS A 80 -1.76 24.53 7.32
N GLU A 81 -1.33 24.86 8.54
CA GLU A 81 -0.38 24.06 9.31
C GLU A 81 -0.94 22.70 9.70
N TYR A 82 -2.18 22.64 10.17
CA TYR A 82 -2.89 21.40 10.49
C TYR A 82 -2.95 20.47 9.28
N ALA A 83 -3.40 20.97 8.13
CA ALA A 83 -3.49 20.18 6.91
C ALA A 83 -2.12 19.63 6.47
N ASN A 84 -1.06 20.46 6.53
CA ASN A 84 0.30 20.00 6.20
C ASN A 84 0.79 18.92 7.16
N ARG A 85 0.56 19.06 8.47
CA ARG A 85 0.92 18.02 9.45
C ARG A 85 0.23 16.69 9.17
N VAL A 86 -1.07 16.71 8.86
CA VAL A 86 -1.81 15.49 8.48
C VAL A 86 -1.22 14.88 7.21
N LEU A 87 -0.92 15.68 6.19
CA LEU A 87 -0.35 15.20 4.93
C LEU A 87 1.07 14.64 5.09
N ASP A 88 1.89 15.21 5.96
CA ASP A 88 3.22 14.70 6.28
C ASP A 88 3.17 13.39 7.06
N ALA A 89 2.25 13.27 8.01
CA ALA A 89 2.00 12.00 8.71
C ALA A 89 1.54 10.90 7.73
N VAL A 90 0.58 11.22 6.85
CA VAL A 90 0.11 10.30 5.79
C VAL A 90 1.26 9.87 4.88
N ARG A 91 2.15 10.80 4.49
CA ARG A 91 3.32 10.49 3.67
C ARG A 91 4.22 9.45 4.34
N GLY A 92 4.54 9.67 5.63
CA GLY A 92 5.37 8.74 6.39
C GLY A 92 4.77 7.33 6.45
N ILE A 93 3.45 7.22 6.60
CA ILE A 93 2.74 5.93 6.63
C ILE A 93 2.72 5.26 5.25
N LEU A 94 2.56 6.03 4.17
CA LEU A 94 2.64 5.49 2.80
C LEU A 94 4.05 5.00 2.44
N ASP A 95 5.10 5.58 3.02
CA ASP A 95 6.46 5.08 2.92
C ASP A 95 6.62 3.70 3.60
N SER A 96 5.86 3.42 4.67
CA SER A 96 5.79 2.06 5.28
C SER A 96 5.19 1.04 4.31
N ARG A 97 4.15 1.40 3.55
CA ARG A 97 3.63 0.54 2.46
C ARG A 97 4.66 0.33 1.35
N HIS A 98 5.41 1.36 0.97
CA HIS A 98 6.51 1.21 0.00
C HIS A 98 7.52 0.16 0.49
N SER A 99 7.83 0.18 1.79
CA SER A 99 8.72 -0.80 2.41
C SER A 99 8.18 -2.23 2.27
N VAL A 100 6.88 -2.46 2.49
CA VAL A 100 6.26 -3.79 2.30
C VAL A 100 6.29 -4.24 0.84
N MET A 101 5.84 -3.38 -0.09
CA MET A 101 5.65 -3.76 -1.50
C MET A 101 6.94 -3.92 -2.29
N HIS A 102 8.03 -3.28 -1.84
CA HIS A 102 9.33 -3.33 -2.51
C HIS A 102 10.38 -4.15 -1.73
N SER A 103 9.96 -4.85 -0.67
CA SER A 103 10.82 -5.83 -0.01
C SER A 103 10.94 -7.09 -0.84
N ILE A 104 12.17 -7.54 -1.05
CA ILE A 104 12.48 -8.81 -1.68
C ILE A 104 12.39 -9.89 -0.60
N TRP A 105 11.59 -10.93 -0.87
CA TRP A 105 11.45 -12.10 -0.01
C TRP A 105 12.36 -13.20 -0.52
N SER A 106 13.24 -13.72 0.34
CA SER A 106 14.20 -14.76 0.00
C SER A 106 14.33 -15.79 1.11
N THR A 107 14.80 -16.97 0.76
CA THR A 107 15.14 -18.03 1.70
C THR A 107 16.52 -18.57 1.37
N GLU A 108 17.38 -18.75 2.37
CA GLU A 108 18.77 -19.21 2.19
C GLU A 108 18.83 -20.68 1.73
N ASP A 109 17.75 -21.43 1.95
CA ASP A 109 17.70 -22.88 1.89
C ASP A 109 16.89 -23.40 0.69
N ARG A 110 16.75 -22.63 -0.38
CA ARG A 110 15.88 -23.03 -1.51
C ARG A 110 16.24 -24.40 -2.11
N LYS A 111 17.54 -24.68 -2.23
CA LYS A 111 18.05 -25.96 -2.75
C LYS A 111 17.84 -27.13 -1.80
N THR A 112 17.77 -26.88 -0.50
CA THR A 112 17.51 -27.91 0.52
C THR A 112 16.00 -28.12 0.72
N LEU A 113 15.18 -27.10 0.47
CA LEU A 113 13.72 -27.17 0.53
C LEU A 113 13.09 -28.03 -0.58
N LEU A 114 13.75 -28.12 -1.74
CA LEU A 114 13.31 -28.89 -2.90
C LEU A 114 14.41 -29.87 -3.34
N SER A 115 14.71 -30.87 -2.51
CA SER A 115 15.72 -31.88 -2.81
C SER A 115 15.32 -32.76 -3.99
N ALA A 116 16.31 -33.30 -4.72
CA ALA A 116 16.06 -34.24 -5.81
C ALA A 116 15.26 -35.46 -5.36
N GLU A 117 15.45 -35.92 -4.12
CA GLU A 117 14.67 -37.01 -3.54
C GLU A 117 13.19 -36.65 -3.37
N ALA A 118 12.88 -35.45 -2.87
CA ALA A 118 11.51 -34.97 -2.71
C ALA A 118 10.79 -34.79 -4.06
N LEU A 119 11.53 -34.45 -5.13
CA LEU A 119 10.97 -34.29 -6.47
C LEU A 119 10.76 -35.63 -7.20
N ARG A 120 11.54 -36.67 -6.87
CA ARG A 120 11.46 -37.99 -7.54
C ARG A 120 10.13 -38.70 -7.34
N THR A 121 9.40 -38.38 -6.28
CA THR A 121 8.10 -38.99 -5.96
C THR A 121 6.92 -38.27 -6.61
N ILE A 122 7.13 -37.06 -7.15
CA ILE A 122 6.08 -36.25 -7.77
C ILE A 122 5.66 -36.85 -9.12
N ARG A 123 4.36 -36.95 -9.33
CA ARG A 123 3.72 -37.53 -10.53
C ARG A 123 2.69 -36.61 -11.17
N SER A 124 2.38 -35.47 -10.56
CA SER A 124 1.43 -34.49 -11.09
C SER A 124 1.79 -33.05 -10.72
N GLN A 125 1.20 -32.09 -11.43
CA GLN A 125 1.35 -30.66 -11.10
C GLN A 125 0.73 -30.32 -9.74
N GLU A 126 -0.37 -30.98 -9.36
CA GLU A 126 -1.04 -30.76 -8.08
C GLU A 126 -0.16 -31.20 -6.90
N GLU A 127 0.55 -32.34 -7.03
CA GLU A 127 1.52 -32.80 -6.04
C GLU A 127 2.70 -31.84 -5.92
N LEU A 128 3.19 -31.31 -7.06
CA LEU A 128 4.27 -30.32 -7.07
C LEU A 128 3.83 -29.02 -6.38
N ASP A 129 2.64 -28.51 -6.71
CA ASP A 129 2.09 -27.28 -6.12
C ASP A 129 1.87 -27.42 -4.61
N THR A 130 1.44 -28.61 -4.17
CA THR A 130 1.28 -28.94 -2.75
C THR A 130 2.62 -28.92 -2.04
N LEU A 131 3.64 -29.61 -2.58
CA LEU A 131 4.98 -29.61 -2.03
C LEU A 131 5.57 -28.19 -1.95
N ILE A 132 5.46 -27.41 -3.02
CA ILE A 132 5.95 -26.02 -3.07
C ILE A 132 5.28 -25.17 -1.99
N ARG A 133 3.95 -25.32 -1.80
CA ARG A 133 3.20 -24.59 -0.80
C ARG A 133 3.60 -24.97 0.63
N GLU A 134 3.72 -26.25 0.92
CA GLU A 134 4.11 -26.74 2.25
C GLU A 134 5.53 -26.30 2.60
N ARG A 135 6.47 -26.46 1.66
CA ARG A 135 7.87 -26.05 1.84
C ARG A 135 8.00 -24.54 1.96
N GLY A 136 7.27 -23.77 1.15
CA GLY A 136 7.21 -22.31 1.24
C GLY A 136 6.67 -21.84 2.59
N ALA A 137 5.58 -22.45 3.07
CA ALA A 137 4.97 -22.11 4.36
C ALA A 137 5.88 -22.41 5.57
N ALA A 138 6.70 -23.45 5.49
CA ALA A 138 7.63 -23.86 6.54
C ALA A 138 9.03 -23.21 6.43
N ALA A 139 9.32 -22.54 5.32
CA ALA A 139 10.64 -21.95 5.08
C ALA A 139 10.92 -20.77 6.02
N GLN A 140 12.20 -20.62 6.38
CA GLN A 140 12.67 -19.39 7.01
C GLN A 140 12.86 -18.33 5.93
N TRP A 141 11.96 -17.35 5.92
CA TRP A 141 11.99 -16.21 5.02
C TRP A 141 12.79 -15.07 5.63
N ARG A 142 13.51 -14.35 4.77
CA ARG A 142 14.16 -13.08 5.07
C ARG A 142 13.73 -12.05 4.05
N THR A 143 13.61 -10.81 4.52
CA THR A 143 13.26 -9.66 3.70
C THR A 143 14.44 -8.74 3.52
N PHE A 144 14.53 -8.10 2.36
CA PHE A 144 15.50 -7.04 2.10
C PHE A 144 14.83 -5.91 1.33
N HIS A 145 14.90 -4.69 1.84
CA HIS A 145 14.39 -3.50 1.17
C HIS A 145 15.54 -2.75 0.45
N PRO A 146 15.62 -2.79 -0.89
CA PRO A 146 16.80 -2.33 -1.63
C PRO A 146 17.18 -0.87 -1.38
N LYS A 147 16.18 0.01 -1.28
CA LYS A 147 16.41 1.44 -1.07
C LYS A 147 16.87 1.77 0.36
N ALA A 148 16.39 1.00 1.34
CA ALA A 148 16.80 1.19 2.74
C ALA A 148 18.08 0.44 3.09
N GLN A 149 18.49 -0.52 2.24
CA GLN A 149 19.59 -1.45 2.50
C GLN A 149 19.47 -2.13 3.87
N ALA A 150 18.25 -2.49 4.24
CA ALA A 150 17.89 -3.02 5.55
C ALA A 150 16.79 -4.09 5.42
N PRO A 151 16.57 -4.91 6.46
CA PRO A 151 15.43 -5.81 6.51
C PRO A 151 14.10 -5.05 6.35
N GLY A 152 13.18 -5.66 5.60
CA GLY A 152 11.83 -5.15 5.43
C GLY A 152 10.85 -5.77 6.43
N PRO A 153 9.59 -5.30 6.48
CA PRO A 153 8.55 -5.92 7.31
C PRO A 153 8.35 -7.39 6.92
N GLN A 154 8.43 -8.30 7.89
CA GLN A 154 8.45 -9.75 7.64
C GLN A 154 7.43 -10.53 8.48
N THR A 155 6.93 -9.96 9.57
CA THR A 155 6.01 -10.62 10.50
C THR A 155 4.55 -10.18 10.31
N LEU A 156 3.61 -11.02 10.73
CA LEU A 156 2.18 -10.66 10.77
C LEU A 156 1.90 -9.44 11.64
N GLU A 157 2.66 -9.28 12.73
CA GLU A 157 2.51 -8.16 13.65
C GLU A 157 2.95 -6.84 13.00
N GLU A 158 4.12 -6.80 12.36
CA GLU A 158 4.61 -5.64 11.62
C GLU A 158 3.67 -5.26 10.48
N LEU A 159 3.27 -6.24 9.65
CA LEU A 159 2.34 -6.00 8.54
C LEU A 159 0.97 -5.52 9.04
N GLY A 160 0.48 -6.13 10.13
CA GLY A 160 -0.77 -5.75 10.78
C GLY A 160 -0.74 -4.34 11.36
N GLN A 161 0.41 -3.92 11.91
CA GLN A 161 0.61 -2.56 12.40
C GLN A 161 0.59 -1.55 11.24
N ILE A 162 1.32 -1.81 10.16
CA ILE A 162 1.33 -0.95 8.96
C ILE A 162 -0.08 -0.81 8.39
N ARG A 163 -0.86 -1.91 8.34
CA ARG A 163 -2.26 -1.85 7.90
C ARG A 163 -3.12 -0.96 8.79
N ARG A 164 -2.99 -1.06 10.13
CA ARG A 164 -3.74 -0.23 11.07
C ARG A 164 -3.41 1.26 10.88
N GLU A 165 -2.13 1.58 10.77
CA GLU A 165 -1.67 2.96 10.52
C GLU A 165 -2.22 3.52 9.21
N LEU A 166 -2.30 2.71 8.15
CA LEU A 166 -2.91 3.13 6.88
C LEU A 166 -4.41 3.44 7.01
N GLU A 167 -5.17 2.60 7.73
CA GLU A 167 -6.60 2.84 7.95
C GLU A 167 -6.84 4.05 8.88
N GLU A 168 -5.97 4.27 9.88
CA GLU A 168 -5.98 5.49 10.69
C GLU A 168 -5.67 6.73 9.87
N ALA A 169 -4.65 6.66 8.99
CA ALA A 169 -4.30 7.74 8.07
C ALA A 169 -5.47 8.10 7.14
N ARG A 170 -6.18 7.09 6.62
CA ARG A 170 -7.41 7.28 5.84
C ARG A 170 -8.50 7.98 6.66
N GLY A 171 -8.69 7.61 7.92
CA GLY A 171 -9.62 8.29 8.83
C GLY A 171 -9.24 9.77 9.05
N GLY A 172 -7.94 10.03 9.22
CA GLY A 172 -7.39 11.39 9.30
C GLY A 172 -7.65 12.22 8.03
N LEU A 173 -7.43 11.64 6.85
CA LEU A 173 -7.72 12.29 5.57
C LEU A 173 -9.21 12.56 5.36
N THR A 174 -10.07 11.63 5.79
CA THR A 174 -11.53 11.82 5.71
C THR A 174 -11.95 13.02 6.55
N THR A 175 -11.44 13.12 7.78
CA THR A 175 -11.67 14.27 8.66
C THR A 175 -11.15 15.55 8.01
N LEU A 176 -9.91 15.53 7.51
CA LEU A 176 -9.30 16.65 6.82
C LEU A 176 -10.14 17.13 5.64
N ARG A 177 -10.64 16.21 4.81
CA ARG A 177 -11.51 16.52 3.66
C ARG A 177 -12.72 17.33 4.09
N PHE A 178 -13.44 16.88 5.11
CA PHE A 178 -14.64 17.59 5.60
C PHE A 178 -14.29 18.93 6.24
N THR A 179 -13.21 19.00 7.01
CA THR A 179 -12.76 20.25 7.63
C THR A 179 -12.39 21.29 6.57
N LEU A 180 -11.60 20.92 5.56
CA LEU A 180 -11.18 21.82 4.49
C LEU A 180 -12.36 22.23 3.61
N ALA A 181 -13.25 21.29 3.25
CA ALA A 181 -14.45 21.62 2.48
C ALA A 181 -15.37 22.59 3.23
N SER A 182 -15.63 22.33 4.52
CA SER A 182 -16.47 23.21 5.35
C SER A 182 -15.85 24.60 5.49
N ALA A 183 -14.53 24.68 5.69
CA ALA A 183 -13.84 25.97 5.75
C ALA A 183 -13.93 26.72 4.42
N LEU A 184 -13.75 26.02 3.29
CA LEU A 184 -13.76 26.62 1.97
C LEU A 184 -15.15 27.10 1.53
N PHE A 185 -16.21 26.35 1.83
CA PHE A 185 -17.57 26.66 1.34
C PHE A 185 -18.47 27.37 2.36
N ALA A 186 -18.22 27.19 3.66
CA ALA A 186 -19.02 27.79 4.73
C ALA A 186 -18.22 28.75 5.62
N GLY A 187 -16.91 28.90 5.38
CA GLY A 187 -16.03 29.76 6.19
C GLY A 187 -15.80 29.25 7.61
N LYS A 188 -16.15 27.98 7.90
CA LYS A 188 -16.06 27.38 9.24
C LYS A 188 -15.47 25.96 9.18
N PRO A 189 -14.44 25.63 9.97
CA PRO A 189 -13.69 26.53 10.86
C PRO A 189 -12.95 27.64 10.09
N PRO A 190 -12.52 28.74 10.75
CA PRO A 190 -11.78 29.81 10.10
C PRO A 190 -10.41 29.32 9.62
N GLY A 191 -9.87 29.95 8.58
CA GLY A 191 -8.56 29.61 8.00
C GLY A 191 -8.56 29.50 6.48
N ALA A 192 -9.74 29.52 5.83
CA ALA A 192 -9.83 29.74 4.39
C ALA A 192 -9.53 31.20 4.06
N ARG A 193 -8.61 31.44 3.11
CA ARG A 193 -8.25 32.77 2.60
C ARG A 193 -9.43 33.47 1.92
N ARG A 194 -10.35 32.68 1.36
CA ARG A 194 -11.62 33.13 0.81
C ARG A 194 -12.65 32.01 0.94
N VAL A 195 -13.89 32.39 1.23
CA VAL A 195 -15.04 31.49 1.07
C VAL A 195 -15.43 31.47 -0.39
N VAL A 196 -15.60 30.28 -0.95
CA VAL A 196 -15.94 30.12 -2.36
C VAL A 196 -17.41 29.74 -2.47
N SER A 197 -18.16 30.44 -3.33
CA SER A 197 -19.52 30.02 -3.65
C SER A 197 -19.48 28.69 -4.40
N PRO A 198 -20.41 27.75 -4.12
CA PRO A 198 -20.54 26.54 -4.92
C PRO A 198 -20.76 26.81 -6.42
N GLN A 199 -21.20 28.01 -6.78
CA GLN A 199 -21.50 28.46 -8.15
C GLN A 199 -20.35 29.24 -8.82
N ASP A 200 -19.37 29.74 -8.07
CA ASP A 200 -18.28 30.59 -8.59
C ASP A 200 -17.07 29.77 -9.12
N LEU A 201 -17.25 28.46 -9.34
CA LEU A 201 -16.23 27.51 -9.78
C LEU A 201 -16.77 26.46 -10.75
#